data_AF-A0ABC8JSQ2-F1
#
_entry.id   AF-A0ABC8JSQ2-F1
#
_cell.length_a   1.000
_cell.length_b   1.000
_cell.length_c   1.000
_cell.angle_alpha   90.00
_cell.angle_beta   90.00
_cell.angle_gamma   90.00
#
_symmetry.space_group_name_H-M   'P 1'
#
loop_
_entity.id
_entity.type
_entity.pdbx_description
1 polymer ?
#
loop_
_entity_poly.entity_id
_entity_poly.type
_entity_poly.pdbx_seq_one_letter_code
_entity_poly.pdbx_strand_id
1 'polypeptide(L)'
;MELPHDLVGHILEKLPVKSLLRFKSVSVQWKSTIESGHFKKKHLVCRQSQDPDILLISPLEFSDLFGCQENVTRTFTMDSSDLIRLPNLCPSPNPIHLDYYPVPLVYYYVVSWSCDGMICYYTYLNGIYVVNPITRWFRSVPQARYQTVLLDTFKPEYQNDSGIFWKLGFGKDEFTDTYKLVWLYNSSDFGLENATTCEVFDFSTNSWRYVTAASSRILDEQIPVYLNGLLHWFTDERRILSFDLHTETFHIISKTPLFQEDSQFILMFTLDNQLCISQKTWPIQEIWSLNKSDKTWERKYLLNLQTDSHLFAEEKPYILYEEGTCCAIPVMVLKNKKNKNKKKQSLVLYDARSKNPNLMVYDPESRSYDICFSPNYEVHYLTIAVSYFPSLISIV
;
A
#
# COMPACT_ATOMS: atom_id res chain seq x y z
N MET A 1 -20.15 -38.20 18.98
CA MET A 1 -19.79 -38.29 17.55
C MET A 1 -18.66 -37.30 17.34
N GLU A 2 -17.43 -37.78 17.22
CA GLU A 2 -16.27 -36.90 17.02
C GLU A 2 -16.12 -36.63 15.52
N LEU A 3 -16.02 -35.34 15.15
CA LEU A 3 -15.73 -34.95 13.78
C LEU A 3 -14.25 -35.27 13.48
N PRO A 4 -13.94 -35.97 12.37
CA PRO A 4 -12.57 -36.19 11.92
C PRO A 4 -11.75 -34.90 11.88
N HIS A 5 -10.51 -34.95 12.35
CA HIS A 5 -9.63 -33.78 12.44
C HIS A 5 -9.46 -33.05 11.09
N ASP A 6 -9.39 -33.80 10.00
CA ASP A 6 -9.26 -33.23 8.67
C ASP A 6 -10.50 -32.41 8.27
N LEU A 7 -11.70 -32.86 8.62
CA LEU A 7 -12.93 -32.12 8.37
C LEU A 7 -12.98 -30.83 9.19
N VAL A 8 -12.51 -30.86 10.45
CA VAL A 8 -12.38 -29.66 11.27
C VAL A 8 -11.44 -28.65 10.62
N GLY A 9 -10.28 -29.09 10.11
CA GLY A 9 -9.35 -28.23 9.37
C GLY A 9 -10.00 -27.52 8.19
N HIS A 10 -10.73 -28.26 7.34
CA HIS A 10 -11.43 -27.69 6.19
C HIS A 10 -12.56 -26.72 6.57
N ILE A 11 -13.20 -26.92 7.72
CA ILE A 11 -14.19 -25.96 8.26
C ILE A 11 -13.48 -24.69 8.70
N LEU A 12 -12.41 -24.81 9.51
CA LEU A 12 -11.64 -23.68 10.01
C LEU A 12 -11.05 -22.84 8.87
N GLU A 13 -10.57 -23.47 7.80
CA GLU A 13 -10.02 -22.77 6.61
C GLU A 13 -11.00 -21.78 5.96
N LYS A 14 -12.30 -22.00 6.08
CA LYS A 14 -13.33 -21.14 5.48
C LYS A 14 -13.75 -19.99 6.39
N LEU A 15 -13.33 -19.99 7.66
CA LEU A 15 -13.76 -18.99 8.63
C LEU A 15 -12.96 -17.69 8.50
N PRO A 16 -13.57 -16.54 8.82
CA PRO A 16 -12.86 -15.27 8.94
C PRO A 16 -11.76 -15.34 10.01
N VAL A 17 -10.66 -14.60 9.80
CA VAL A 17 -9.52 -14.56 10.73
C VAL A 17 -9.97 -14.17 12.15
N LYS A 18 -10.88 -13.20 12.29
CA LYS A 18 -11.42 -12.78 13.59
C LYS A 18 -12.06 -13.94 14.36
N SER A 19 -12.78 -14.83 13.67
CA SER A 19 -13.38 -16.02 14.28
C SER A 19 -12.31 -17.03 14.69
N LEU A 20 -11.30 -17.25 13.83
CA LEU A 20 -10.19 -18.15 14.13
C LEU A 20 -9.38 -17.71 15.35
N LEU A 21 -9.15 -16.40 15.51
CA LEU A 21 -8.48 -15.85 16.70
C LEU A 21 -9.24 -16.17 17.99
N ARG A 22 -10.58 -16.11 17.97
CA ARG A 22 -11.41 -16.52 19.11
C ARG A 22 -11.38 -18.04 19.31
N PHE A 23 -11.37 -18.80 18.23
CA PHE A 23 -11.42 -20.26 18.28
C PHE A 23 -10.15 -20.92 18.83
N LYS A 24 -9.03 -20.18 18.90
CA LYS A 24 -7.85 -20.60 19.65
C LYS A 24 -8.13 -20.90 21.13
N SER A 25 -9.18 -20.32 21.74
CA SER A 25 -9.54 -20.59 23.14
C SER A 25 -10.45 -21.81 23.32
N VAL A 26 -10.93 -22.43 22.24
CA VAL A 26 -11.90 -23.53 22.30
C VAL A 26 -11.24 -24.85 22.67
N SER A 27 -10.07 -25.16 22.09
CA SER A 27 -9.28 -26.34 22.45
C SER A 27 -7.80 -26.18 22.10
N VAL A 28 -6.94 -26.93 22.78
CA VAL A 28 -5.49 -26.98 22.50
C VAL A 28 -5.22 -27.47 21.07
N GLN A 29 -5.98 -28.46 20.60
CA GLN A 29 -5.84 -28.99 19.25
C GLN A 29 -6.14 -27.92 18.19
N TRP A 30 -7.24 -27.17 18.35
CA TRP A 30 -7.62 -26.11 17.42
C TRP A 30 -6.60 -24.98 17.40
N LYS A 31 -6.11 -24.58 18.58
CA LYS A 31 -5.02 -23.61 18.69
C LYS A 31 -3.78 -24.07 17.92
N SER A 32 -3.33 -25.31 18.14
CA SER A 32 -2.18 -25.89 17.45
C SER A 32 -2.35 -25.88 15.92
N THR A 33 -3.53 -26.31 15.43
CA THR A 33 -3.84 -26.31 14.00
C THR A 33 -3.81 -24.89 13.43
N ILE A 34 -4.49 -23.92 14.07
CA ILE A 34 -4.57 -22.52 13.61
C ILE A 34 -3.20 -21.83 13.63
N GLU A 35 -2.34 -22.18 14.57
CA GLU A 35 -1.00 -21.59 14.71
C GLU A 35 0.05 -22.22 13.78
N SER A 36 -0.23 -23.40 13.23
CA SER A 36 0.67 -24.08 12.29
C SER A 36 0.89 -23.26 11.01
N GLY A 37 2.14 -23.21 10.53
CA GLY A 37 2.49 -22.50 9.29
C GLY A 37 1.74 -23.01 8.07
N HIS A 38 1.52 -24.33 7.99
CA HIS A 38 0.77 -24.96 6.90
C HIS A 38 -0.68 -24.43 6.83
N PHE A 39 -1.39 -24.42 7.97
CA PHE A 39 -2.76 -23.90 8.03
C PHE A 39 -2.81 -22.42 7.66
N LYS A 40 -1.91 -21.60 8.21
CA LYS A 40 -1.87 -20.16 7.91
C LYS A 40 -1.71 -19.87 6.42
N LYS A 41 -0.80 -20.57 5.73
CA LYS A 41 -0.60 -20.45 4.28
C LYS A 41 -1.83 -20.90 3.49
N LYS A 42 -2.37 -22.07 3.83
CA LYS A 42 -3.57 -22.62 3.16
C LYS A 42 -4.80 -21.71 3.35
N HIS A 43 -4.98 -21.17 4.56
CA HIS A 43 -6.02 -20.19 4.88
C HIS A 43 -5.84 -18.89 4.08
N LEU A 44 -4.61 -18.36 3.99
CA LEU A 44 -4.32 -17.16 3.20
C LEU A 44 -4.69 -17.34 1.72
N VAL A 45 -4.29 -18.45 1.10
CA VAL A 45 -4.67 -18.77 -0.30
C VAL A 45 -6.19 -18.82 -0.45
N CYS A 46 -6.90 -19.42 0.52
CA CYS A 46 -8.36 -19.41 0.53
C CYS A 46 -8.93 -17.98 0.63
N ARG A 47 -8.34 -17.11 1.46
CA ARG A 47 -8.75 -15.70 1.58
C ARG A 47 -8.48 -14.90 0.31
N GLN A 48 -7.34 -15.10 -0.35
CA GLN A 48 -6.99 -14.44 -1.62
C GLN A 48 -7.92 -14.81 -2.78
N SER A 49 -8.66 -15.93 -2.66
CA SER A 49 -9.69 -16.30 -3.63
C SER A 49 -10.99 -15.49 -3.49
N GLN A 50 -11.21 -14.88 -2.32
CA GLN A 50 -12.38 -14.05 -2.02
C GLN A 50 -12.12 -12.58 -2.41
N ASP A 51 -13.08 -11.72 -2.09
CA ASP A 51 -12.91 -10.28 -2.23
C ASP A 51 -12.03 -9.76 -1.07
N PRO A 52 -11.06 -8.86 -1.32
CA PRO A 52 -10.25 -8.24 -0.27
C PRO A 52 -11.07 -7.31 0.62
N ASP A 53 -10.57 -7.07 1.82
CA ASP A 53 -11.02 -5.98 2.66
C ASP A 53 -10.27 -4.70 2.26
N ILE A 54 -10.78 -3.53 2.67
CA ILE A 54 -10.16 -2.23 2.39
C ILE A 54 -9.69 -1.61 3.71
N LEU A 55 -8.42 -1.20 3.78
CA LEU A 55 -7.91 -0.37 4.86
C LEU A 55 -7.94 1.08 4.40
N LEU A 56 -8.61 1.91 5.19
CA LEU A 56 -8.52 3.37 5.10
C LEU A 56 -7.59 3.82 6.21
N ILE A 57 -6.45 4.38 5.84
CA ILE A 57 -5.43 4.79 6.79
C ILE A 57 -5.32 6.30 6.70
N SER A 58 -5.75 6.98 7.76
CA SER A 58 -5.61 8.42 7.92
C SER A 58 -4.43 8.70 8.84
N PRO A 59 -3.33 9.27 8.35
CA PRO A 59 -2.20 9.62 9.19
C PRO A 59 -2.51 10.81 10.11
N LEU A 60 -3.54 11.59 9.79
CA LEU A 60 -3.92 12.80 10.53
C LEU A 60 -5.43 12.84 10.72
N GLU A 61 -5.86 12.60 11.95
CA GLU A 61 -7.19 12.98 12.40
C GLU A 61 -7.05 13.82 13.67
N PHE A 62 -7.73 14.97 13.68
CA PHE A 62 -7.82 15.79 14.87
C PHE A 62 -8.85 15.17 15.80
N SER A 63 -8.39 14.60 16.93
CA SER A 63 -9.28 14.24 18.02
C SER A 63 -9.46 15.46 18.93
N ASP A 64 -10.59 16.14 18.77
CA ASP A 64 -11.14 17.20 19.64
C ASP A 64 -10.36 18.54 19.68
N LEU A 65 -10.98 19.55 20.34
CA LEU A 65 -10.58 20.96 20.49
C LEU A 65 -9.14 21.20 21.00
N PHE A 66 -8.40 20.16 21.37
CA PHE A 66 -7.05 20.22 21.93
C PHE A 66 -5.94 19.75 20.97
N GLY A 67 -6.25 19.36 19.74
CA GLY A 67 -5.25 19.21 18.67
C GLY A 67 -4.33 17.99 18.80
N CYS A 68 -4.72 16.95 19.53
CA CYS A 68 -3.98 15.68 19.54
C CYS A 68 -4.09 14.99 18.18
N GLN A 69 -2.94 14.74 17.53
CA GLN A 69 -2.85 14.01 16.28
C GLN A 69 -2.77 12.51 16.57
N GLU A 70 -3.78 11.74 16.19
CA GLU A 70 -3.74 10.28 16.26
C GLU A 70 -3.72 9.68 14.85
N ASN A 71 -2.90 8.65 14.66
CA ASN A 71 -2.96 7.83 13.46
C ASN A 71 -4.16 6.91 13.57
N VAL A 72 -5.12 7.06 12.66
CA VAL A 72 -6.34 6.27 12.71
C VAL A 72 -6.40 5.35 11.51
N THR A 73 -6.42 4.05 11.81
CA THR A 73 -6.62 3.01 10.80
C THR A 73 -8.02 2.46 10.92
N ARG A 74 -8.71 2.39 9.79
CA ARG A 74 -10.05 1.82 9.70
C ARG A 74 -10.09 0.70 8.69
N THR A 75 -10.92 -0.30 8.96
CA THR A 75 -11.20 -1.37 8.02
C THR A 75 -12.63 -1.25 7.53
N PHE A 76 -12.79 -1.30 6.21
CA PHE A 76 -14.06 -1.43 5.52
C PHE A 76 -14.12 -2.80 4.84
N THR A 77 -15.26 -3.48 4.99
CA THR A 77 -15.51 -4.77 4.33
C THR A 77 -16.77 -4.63 3.49
N MET A 78 -16.75 -5.07 2.23
CA MET A 78 -17.85 -4.77 1.30
C MET A 78 -19.21 -5.33 1.73
N ASP A 79 -19.21 -6.42 2.50
CA ASP A 79 -20.42 -7.04 3.06
C ASP A 79 -20.92 -6.36 4.36
N SER A 80 -20.24 -5.29 4.81
CA SER A 80 -20.61 -4.51 5.98
C SER A 80 -20.78 -3.04 5.61
N SER A 81 -21.80 -2.41 6.17
CA SER A 81 -21.96 -0.96 6.09
C SER A 81 -21.10 -0.22 7.12
N ASP A 82 -20.42 -0.94 8.02
CA ASP A 82 -19.69 -0.36 9.13
C ASP A 82 -18.21 -0.19 8.82
N LEU A 83 -17.72 1.01 9.06
CA LEU A 83 -16.30 1.31 9.06
C LEU A 83 -15.73 1.10 10.47
N ILE A 84 -14.88 0.09 10.63
CA ILE A 84 -14.38 -0.31 11.95
C ILE A 84 -13.06 0.39 12.23
N ARG A 85 -13.03 1.28 13.23
CA ARG A 85 -11.78 1.83 13.78
C ARG A 85 -10.96 0.73 14.45
N LEU A 86 -9.73 0.54 13.98
CA LEU A 86 -8.76 -0.33 14.62
C LEU A 86 -8.05 0.45 15.74
N PRO A 87 -7.82 -0.16 16.91
CA PRO A 87 -6.96 0.44 17.93
C PRO A 87 -5.52 0.53 17.42
N ASN A 88 -4.74 1.44 18.00
CA ASN A 88 -3.35 1.74 17.61
C ASN A 88 -2.56 0.46 17.26
N LEU A 89 -2.24 0.31 15.97
CA LEU A 89 -1.62 -0.91 15.41
C LEU A 89 -0.14 -1.05 15.79
N CYS A 90 0.52 0.08 16.05
CA CYS A 90 1.90 0.16 16.50
C CYS A 90 2.08 1.36 17.45
N PRO A 91 3.16 1.38 18.25
CA PRO A 91 3.51 2.55 19.05
C PRO A 91 3.74 3.79 18.19
N SER A 92 3.49 4.98 18.73
CA SER A 92 3.92 6.23 18.08
C SER A 92 5.45 6.35 18.13
N PRO A 93 6.13 6.85 17.09
CA PRO A 93 7.57 7.08 17.16
C PRO A 93 7.82 8.24 18.12
N ASN A 94 8.98 8.23 18.78
CA ASN A 94 9.37 9.37 19.59
C ASN A 94 9.64 10.59 18.68
N PRO A 95 9.25 11.81 19.09
CA PRO A 95 9.63 13.01 18.38
C PRO A 95 11.16 13.12 18.24
N ILE A 96 11.63 13.61 17.09
CA ILE A 96 13.06 13.81 16.86
C ILE A 96 13.41 15.24 17.24
N HIS A 97 14.29 15.37 18.22
CA HIS A 97 14.87 16.65 18.62
C HIS A 97 16.13 16.90 17.80
N LEU A 98 16.12 17.98 17.02
CA LEU A 98 17.32 18.49 16.35
C LEU A 98 17.74 19.77 17.06
N ASP A 99 19.00 19.87 17.46
CA ASP A 99 19.52 20.97 18.29
C ASP A 99 19.30 22.37 17.68
N TYR A 100 19.14 22.43 16.36
CA TYR A 100 18.95 23.66 15.57
C TYR A 100 17.48 23.92 15.18
N TYR A 101 16.53 23.05 15.53
CA TYR A 101 15.10 23.29 15.35
C TYR A 101 14.41 23.56 16.70
N PRO A 102 13.65 24.66 16.84
CA PRO A 102 13.00 25.01 18.09
C PRO A 102 11.82 24.10 18.45
N VAL A 103 11.32 23.32 17.48
CA VAL A 103 10.19 22.39 17.64
C VAL A 103 10.66 21.01 17.16
N PRO A 104 10.32 19.92 17.88
CA PRO A 104 10.64 18.57 17.44
C PRO A 104 10.03 18.27 16.07
N LEU A 105 10.77 17.55 15.23
CA LEU A 105 10.22 17.06 13.97
C LEU A 105 9.22 15.94 14.26
N VAL A 106 7.98 16.14 13.82
CA VAL A 106 6.91 15.16 13.85
C VAL A 106 6.53 14.84 12.41
N TYR A 107 6.84 13.62 11.97
CA TYR A 107 6.48 13.16 10.63
C TYR A 107 5.31 12.19 10.71
N TYR A 108 4.44 12.33 9.72
CA TYR A 108 3.30 11.47 9.53
C TYR A 108 3.73 10.06 9.13
N TYR A 109 2.92 9.08 9.50
CA TYR A 109 3.12 7.73 9.01
C TYR A 109 2.80 7.63 7.54
N VAL A 110 3.69 6.97 6.82
CA VAL A 110 3.46 6.46 5.48
C VAL A 110 3.24 4.96 5.58
N VAL A 111 2.48 4.42 4.64
CA VAL A 111 2.16 3.00 4.60
C VAL A 111 2.52 2.40 3.25
N SER A 112 3.07 1.18 3.26
CA SER A 112 3.31 0.38 2.06
C SER A 112 2.02 -0.24 1.52
N TRP A 113 2.06 -0.78 0.31
CA TRP A 113 1.03 -1.74 -0.12
C TRP A 113 1.02 -2.99 0.77
N SER A 114 -0.08 -3.75 0.72
CA SER A 114 -0.22 -4.97 1.52
C SER A 114 0.54 -6.16 0.91
N CYS A 115 1.13 -6.97 1.77
CA CYS A 115 1.78 -8.23 1.42
C CYS A 115 1.34 -9.30 2.41
N ASP A 116 0.73 -10.39 1.93
CA ASP A 116 0.18 -11.47 2.76
C ASP A 116 -0.73 -11.00 3.92
N GLY A 117 -1.46 -9.90 3.71
CA GLY A 117 -2.35 -9.31 4.71
C GLY A 117 -1.67 -8.45 5.77
N MET A 118 -0.36 -8.23 5.65
CA MET A 118 0.43 -7.31 6.45
C MET A 118 0.72 -6.02 5.68
N ILE A 119 0.98 -4.94 6.40
CA ILE A 119 1.39 -3.65 5.86
C ILE A 119 2.58 -3.12 6.67
N CYS A 120 3.39 -2.23 6.08
CA CYS A 120 4.47 -1.56 6.77
C CYS A 120 4.10 -0.11 7.08
N TYR A 121 4.03 0.26 8.36
CA TYR A 121 3.99 1.64 8.85
C TYR A 121 5.41 2.15 9.04
N TYR A 122 5.72 3.33 8.52
CA TYR A 122 7.02 3.95 8.75
C TYR A 122 6.91 5.47 8.72
N THR A 123 7.88 6.15 9.31
CA THR A 123 8.13 7.56 8.99
C THR A 123 9.43 7.68 8.23
N TYR A 124 9.63 8.80 7.54
CA TYR A 124 10.87 9.02 6.80
C TYR A 124 12.10 9.19 7.67
N LEU A 125 11.93 9.57 8.93
CA LEU A 125 13.05 9.88 9.81
C LEU A 125 13.30 8.81 10.87
N ASN A 126 12.24 8.20 11.39
CA ASN A 126 12.36 7.14 12.40
C ASN A 126 11.17 6.17 12.42
N GLY A 127 11.38 5.00 13.00
CA GLY A 127 10.30 4.02 13.19
C GLY A 127 9.89 3.33 11.90
N ILE A 128 10.07 2.01 11.88
CA ILE A 128 9.57 1.13 10.82
C ILE A 128 8.91 -0.05 11.53
N TYR A 129 7.64 -0.29 11.21
CA TYR A 129 6.81 -1.31 11.84
C TYR A 129 6.07 -2.11 10.77
N VAL A 130 6.34 -3.40 10.69
CA VAL A 130 5.46 -4.30 9.94
C VAL A 130 4.35 -4.76 10.88
N VAL A 131 3.10 -4.60 10.43
CA VAL A 131 1.92 -4.91 11.24
C VAL A 131 0.99 -5.84 10.49
N ASN A 132 0.34 -6.72 11.24
CA ASN A 132 -0.86 -7.42 10.81
C ASN A 132 -2.07 -6.74 11.47
N PRO A 133 -2.88 -5.97 10.72
CA PRO A 133 -3.97 -5.17 11.27
C PRO A 133 -5.03 -5.98 12.02
N ILE A 134 -5.23 -7.25 11.65
CA ILE A 134 -6.29 -8.09 12.20
C ILE A 134 -5.83 -8.86 13.43
N THR A 135 -4.61 -9.39 13.42
CA THR A 135 -4.07 -10.12 14.58
C THR A 135 -3.48 -9.18 15.63
N ARG A 136 -3.30 -7.89 15.30
CA ARG A 136 -2.61 -6.88 16.11
C ARG A 136 -1.15 -7.22 16.41
N TRP A 137 -0.60 -8.16 15.65
CA TRP A 137 0.82 -8.45 15.70
C TRP A 137 1.57 -7.33 15.00
N PHE A 138 2.69 -6.90 15.59
CA PHE A 138 3.61 -5.97 14.95
C PHE A 138 5.06 -6.36 15.27
N ARG A 139 5.98 -5.89 14.42
CA ARG A 139 7.42 -6.00 14.62
C ARG A 139 8.09 -4.71 14.19
N SER A 140 8.92 -4.15 15.08
CA SER A 140 9.77 -3.03 14.75
C SER A 140 11.02 -3.49 13.99
N VAL A 141 11.51 -2.62 13.13
CA VAL A 141 12.74 -2.80 12.33
C VAL A 141 13.70 -1.66 12.69
N PRO A 142 15.01 -1.92 12.79
CA PRO A 142 15.99 -0.87 13.04
C PRO A 142 15.97 0.20 11.94
N GLN A 143 16.44 1.40 12.28
CA GLN A 143 16.54 2.51 11.34
C GLN A 143 17.48 2.17 10.17
N ALA A 144 17.07 2.54 8.94
CA ALA A 144 17.88 2.39 7.74
C ALA A 144 18.91 3.53 7.57
N ARG A 145 19.93 3.35 6.72
CA ARG A 145 20.86 4.44 6.42
C ARG A 145 20.15 5.57 5.69
N TYR A 146 19.23 5.28 4.77
CA TYR A 146 18.39 6.29 4.10
C TYR A 146 17.80 7.32 5.08
N GLN A 147 17.16 6.85 6.16
CA GLN A 147 16.57 7.73 7.18
C GLN A 147 17.62 8.59 7.88
N THR A 148 18.85 8.08 8.04
CA THR A 148 19.97 8.86 8.60
C THR A 148 20.47 9.91 7.61
N VAL A 149 20.61 9.57 6.33
CA VAL A 149 21.02 10.50 5.27
C VAL A 149 19.99 11.62 5.13
N LEU A 150 18.71 11.28 5.19
CA LEU A 150 17.62 12.26 5.16
C LEU A 150 17.62 13.16 6.40
N LEU A 151 17.96 12.64 7.59
CA LEU A 151 18.14 13.49 8.78
C LEU A 151 19.29 14.50 8.61
N ASP A 152 20.38 14.08 7.96
CA ASP A 152 21.53 14.94 7.70
C ASP A 152 21.18 16.11 6.76
N THR A 153 20.22 15.96 5.84
CA THR A 153 19.79 17.07 4.96
C THR A 153 19.04 18.18 5.69
N PHE A 154 18.46 17.91 6.87
CA PHE A 154 17.84 18.96 7.68
C PHE A 154 18.86 19.85 8.39
N LYS A 155 20.15 19.51 8.38
CA LYS A 155 21.18 20.35 8.99
C LYS A 155 21.27 21.69 8.26
N PRO A 156 21.50 22.82 8.96
CA PRO A 156 21.57 24.15 8.36
C PRO A 156 22.59 24.27 7.22
N GLU A 157 23.66 23.47 7.30
CA GLU A 157 24.76 23.41 6.33
C GLU A 157 24.33 22.84 4.96
N TYR A 158 23.20 22.14 4.89
CA TYR A 158 22.70 21.44 3.71
C TYR A 158 21.32 21.93 3.27
N GLN A 159 20.92 23.16 3.63
CA GLN A 159 19.65 23.79 3.24
C GLN A 159 19.58 24.09 1.73
N ASN A 160 19.54 23.04 0.92
CA ASN A 160 18.90 23.05 -0.38
C ASN A 160 17.61 22.27 -0.23
N ASP A 161 16.50 22.98 -0.41
CA ASP A 161 15.12 22.48 -0.39
C ASP A 161 14.92 21.39 -1.44
N SER A 162 15.16 20.14 -1.08
CA SER A 162 14.58 19.02 -1.80
C SER A 162 13.76 18.23 -0.79
N GLY A 163 12.49 18.62 -0.63
CA GLY A 163 11.46 17.86 0.08
C GLY A 163 11.12 16.55 -0.62
N ILE A 164 12.13 15.81 -1.07
CA ILE A 164 12.03 14.58 -1.84
C ILE A 164 12.03 13.42 -0.85
N PHE A 165 10.90 12.74 -0.75
CA PHE A 165 10.77 11.58 0.11
C PHE A 165 10.54 10.32 -0.71
N TRP A 166 11.47 9.38 -0.58
CA TRP A 166 11.37 8.07 -1.19
C TRP A 166 10.46 7.20 -0.34
N LYS A 167 9.77 6.23 -0.96
CA LYS A 167 8.81 5.35 -0.27
C LYS A 167 9.40 3.95 -0.06
N LEU A 168 9.12 3.36 1.10
CA LEU A 168 9.59 2.04 1.48
C LEU A 168 8.81 0.94 0.77
N GLY A 169 9.52 0.04 0.09
CA GLY A 169 8.95 -1.20 -0.44
C GLY A 169 8.84 -2.28 0.62
N PHE A 170 7.73 -3.02 0.58
CA PHE A 170 7.51 -4.20 1.40
C PHE A 170 7.05 -5.34 0.51
N GLY A 171 7.71 -6.49 0.61
CA GLY A 171 7.38 -7.64 -0.20
C GLY A 171 7.91 -8.95 0.38
N LYS A 172 7.63 -10.02 -0.34
CA LYS A 172 8.02 -11.38 0.02
C LYS A 172 8.88 -11.98 -1.07
N ASP A 173 9.98 -12.61 -0.68
CA ASP A 173 10.69 -13.55 -1.53
C ASP A 173 9.89 -14.86 -1.56
N GLU A 174 9.22 -15.10 -2.69
CA GLU A 174 8.38 -16.28 -2.89
C GLU A 174 9.16 -17.61 -2.88
N PHE A 175 10.48 -17.58 -3.14
CA PHE A 175 11.31 -18.78 -3.15
C PHE A 175 11.76 -19.18 -1.75
N THR A 176 12.20 -18.21 -0.94
CA THR A 176 12.66 -18.48 0.43
C THR A 176 11.53 -18.39 1.46
N ASP A 177 10.35 -17.90 1.08
CA ASP A 177 9.23 -17.60 1.97
C ASP A 177 9.58 -16.60 3.08
N THR A 178 10.57 -15.74 2.82
CA THR A 178 11.01 -14.68 3.71
C THR A 178 10.47 -13.33 3.24
N TYR A 179 10.41 -12.36 4.14
CA TYR A 179 9.96 -11.01 3.83
C TYR A 179 11.16 -10.08 3.75
N LYS A 180 11.03 -9.03 2.97
CA LYS A 180 12.05 -8.00 2.80
C LYS A 180 11.44 -6.60 2.75
N LEU A 181 12.18 -5.64 3.28
CA LEU A 181 11.92 -4.20 3.06
C LEU A 181 12.99 -3.64 2.16
N VAL A 182 12.62 -2.73 1.26
CA VAL A 182 13.56 -2.18 0.27
C VAL A 182 13.43 -0.66 0.21
N TRP A 183 14.50 0.02 0.57
CA TRP A 183 14.70 1.43 0.25
C TRP A 183 15.44 1.53 -1.08
N LEU A 184 14.79 2.09 -2.09
CA LEU A 184 15.45 2.52 -3.31
C LEU A 184 15.26 4.04 -3.39
N TYR A 185 16.36 4.77 -3.51
CA TYR A 185 16.34 6.23 -3.54
C TYR A 185 17.40 6.78 -4.49
N ASN A 186 17.14 7.94 -5.10
CA ASN A 186 18.10 8.63 -5.93
C ASN A 186 19.18 9.26 -5.05
N SER A 187 20.25 8.52 -4.78
CA SER A 187 21.35 8.98 -3.92
C SER A 187 22.05 10.24 -4.41
N SER A 188 22.02 10.51 -5.72
CA SER A 188 22.55 11.75 -6.28
C SER A 188 21.77 13.00 -5.85
N ASP A 189 20.50 12.87 -5.46
CA ASP A 189 19.71 13.99 -4.92
C ASP A 189 20.22 14.40 -3.52
N PHE A 190 20.96 13.50 -2.86
CA PHE A 190 21.67 13.73 -1.60
C PHE A 190 23.16 14.08 -1.81
N GLY A 191 23.57 14.39 -3.05
CA GLY A 191 24.95 14.72 -3.38
C GLY A 191 25.92 13.53 -3.35
N LEU A 192 25.41 12.29 -3.37
CA LEU A 192 26.23 11.07 -3.41
C LEU A 192 26.58 10.70 -4.86
N GLU A 193 27.67 9.95 -5.07
CA GLU A 193 28.19 9.64 -6.42
C GLU A 193 27.27 8.74 -7.25
N ASN A 194 26.54 7.83 -6.60
CA ASN A 194 25.66 6.88 -7.29
C ASN A 194 24.36 7.56 -7.74
N ALA A 195 23.84 7.17 -8.91
CA ALA A 195 22.52 7.61 -9.38
C ALA A 195 21.40 7.17 -8.41
N THR A 196 21.39 5.89 -8.04
CA THR A 196 20.50 5.35 -7.00
C THR A 196 21.26 4.51 -6.00
N THR A 197 20.70 4.36 -4.79
CA THR A 197 21.18 3.45 -3.76
C THR A 197 20.03 2.56 -3.31
N CYS A 198 20.35 1.26 -3.12
CA CYS A 198 19.40 0.25 -2.69
C CYS A 198 19.84 -0.34 -1.35
N GLU A 199 18.98 -0.25 -0.34
CA GLU A 199 19.12 -0.93 0.94
C GLU A 199 18.00 -1.95 1.12
N VAL A 200 18.37 -3.17 1.50
CA VAL A 200 17.44 -4.27 1.73
C VAL A 200 17.53 -4.69 3.19
N PHE A 201 16.39 -4.69 3.88
CA PHE A 201 16.23 -5.37 5.15
C PHE A 201 15.71 -6.78 4.89
N ASP A 202 16.44 -7.77 5.39
CA ASP A 202 16.03 -9.16 5.29
C ASP A 202 15.60 -9.65 6.68
N PHE A 203 14.33 -10.05 6.82
CA PHE A 203 13.80 -10.52 8.10
C PHE A 203 14.44 -11.82 8.58
N SER A 204 15.03 -12.62 7.69
CA SER A 204 15.73 -13.86 8.06
C SER A 204 17.07 -13.58 8.75
N THR A 205 17.77 -12.52 8.33
CA THR A 205 19.04 -12.09 8.94
C THR A 205 18.86 -10.99 9.98
N ASN A 206 17.67 -10.38 10.01
CA ASN A 206 17.30 -9.26 10.86
C ASN A 206 18.27 -8.06 10.74
N SER A 207 18.73 -7.77 9.52
CA SER A 207 19.72 -6.74 9.26
C SER A 207 19.47 -6.00 7.93
N TRP A 208 19.88 -4.74 7.88
CA TRP A 208 19.98 -3.95 6.66
C TRP A 208 21.31 -4.22 5.96
N ARG A 209 21.29 -4.19 4.64
CA ARG A 209 22.50 -4.24 3.82
C ARG A 209 22.29 -3.57 2.48
N TYR A 210 23.39 -3.15 1.87
CA TYR A 210 23.37 -2.60 0.52
C TYR A 210 23.28 -3.70 -0.52
N VAL A 211 22.60 -3.39 -1.61
CA VAL A 211 22.58 -4.18 -2.85
C VAL A 211 23.02 -3.29 -3.99
N THR A 212 23.65 -3.88 -5.00
CA THR A 212 24.01 -3.19 -6.24
C THR A 212 22.76 -2.56 -6.85
N ALA A 213 22.72 -1.22 -6.84
CA ALA A 213 21.57 -0.46 -7.28
C ALA A 213 21.49 -0.39 -8.81
N ALA A 214 20.32 -0.01 -9.32
CA ALA A 214 20.14 0.25 -10.75
C ALA A 214 20.88 1.53 -11.16
N SER A 215 21.39 1.57 -12.40
CA SER A 215 21.94 2.82 -12.96
C SER A 215 20.85 3.85 -13.31
N SER A 216 19.58 3.46 -13.28
CA SER A 216 18.44 4.31 -13.60
C SER A 216 17.91 5.01 -12.36
N ARG A 217 17.69 6.31 -12.46
CA ARG A 217 16.95 7.11 -11.47
C ARG A 217 15.47 6.75 -11.46
N ILE A 218 14.84 6.91 -10.31
CA ILE A 218 13.42 6.64 -10.06
C ILE A 218 12.63 7.92 -9.80
N LEU A 219 11.33 7.90 -10.14
CA LEU A 219 10.40 8.98 -9.78
C LEU A 219 10.12 8.94 -8.29
N ASP A 220 10.11 10.11 -7.68
CA ASP A 220 9.79 10.34 -6.28
C ASP A 220 8.30 10.18 -5.98
N GLU A 221 7.97 10.16 -4.68
CA GLU A 221 6.60 10.15 -4.13
C GLU A 221 5.69 8.96 -4.51
N GLN A 222 6.18 7.96 -5.24
CA GLN A 222 5.42 6.76 -5.60
C GLN A 222 5.70 5.60 -4.65
N ILE A 223 4.65 4.98 -4.10
CA ILE A 223 4.77 3.78 -3.27
C ILE A 223 5.11 2.58 -4.19
N PRO A 224 6.26 1.91 -3.99
CA PRO A 224 6.64 0.78 -4.83
C PRO A 224 5.68 -0.39 -4.68
N VAL A 225 5.35 -0.99 -5.82
CA VAL A 225 4.29 -2.00 -5.91
C VAL A 225 4.89 -3.40 -5.83
N TYR A 226 4.42 -4.19 -4.87
CA TYR A 226 4.76 -5.61 -4.75
C TYR A 226 3.86 -6.48 -5.63
N LEU A 227 4.46 -7.37 -6.43
CA LEU A 227 3.74 -8.37 -7.20
C LEU A 227 4.60 -9.62 -7.46
N ASN A 228 4.16 -10.78 -6.93
CA ASN A 228 4.75 -12.10 -7.20
C ASN A 228 6.30 -12.14 -7.05
N GLY A 229 6.83 -11.69 -5.91
CA GLY A 229 8.27 -11.70 -5.65
C GLY A 229 9.05 -10.50 -6.20
N LEU A 230 8.38 -9.59 -6.91
CA LEU A 230 9.00 -8.39 -7.48
C LEU A 230 8.48 -7.12 -6.81
N LEU A 231 9.35 -6.12 -6.65
CA LEU A 231 8.95 -4.75 -6.37
C LEU A 231 9.12 -3.89 -7.63
N HIS A 232 8.21 -2.96 -7.86
CA HIS A 232 8.18 -2.14 -9.07
C HIS A 232 8.15 -0.63 -8.76
N TRP A 233 8.97 0.14 -9.49
CA TRP A 233 9.05 1.60 -9.46
C TRP A 233 8.91 2.16 -10.87
N PHE A 234 8.54 3.43 -10.98
CA PHE A 234 8.77 4.20 -12.20
C PHE A 234 10.17 4.80 -12.20
N THR A 235 10.82 4.78 -13.37
CA THR A 235 12.06 5.53 -13.61
C THR A 235 11.75 6.97 -14.02
N ASP A 236 12.74 7.88 -13.98
CA ASP A 236 12.61 9.23 -14.55
C ASP A 236 12.23 9.22 -16.04
N GLU A 237 12.79 8.25 -16.78
CA GLU A 237 12.44 7.98 -18.18
C GLU A 237 11.06 7.30 -18.36
N ARG A 238 10.30 7.22 -17.26
CA ARG A 238 8.97 6.64 -17.19
C ARG A 238 8.89 5.18 -17.68
N ARG A 239 9.96 4.42 -17.51
CA ARG A 239 9.97 2.96 -17.65
C ARG A 239 9.63 2.32 -16.31
N ILE A 240 9.27 1.04 -16.30
CA ILE A 240 9.10 0.32 -15.03
C ILE A 240 10.41 -0.37 -14.69
N LEU A 241 10.96 -0.02 -13.54
CA LEU A 241 12.07 -0.72 -12.92
C LEU A 241 11.51 -1.80 -11.99
N SER A 242 11.98 -3.03 -12.15
CA SER A 242 11.57 -4.17 -11.30
C SER A 242 12.78 -4.70 -10.54
N PHE A 243 12.63 -4.91 -9.24
CA PHE A 243 13.62 -5.54 -8.36
C PHE A 243 13.12 -6.91 -7.97
N ASP A 244 13.92 -7.94 -8.25
CA ASP A 244 13.64 -9.30 -7.83
C ASP A 244 14.07 -9.52 -6.39
N LEU A 245 13.13 -9.85 -5.50
CA LEU A 245 13.43 -10.01 -4.07
C LEU A 245 14.24 -11.27 -3.77
N HIS A 246 14.28 -12.25 -4.67
CA HIS A 246 15.05 -13.47 -4.50
C HIS A 246 16.48 -13.31 -4.99
N THR A 247 16.65 -12.87 -6.25
CA THR A 247 17.97 -12.72 -6.86
C THR A 247 18.62 -11.38 -6.54
N GLU A 248 17.83 -10.42 -6.08
CA GLU A 248 18.27 -9.05 -5.76
C GLU A 248 18.88 -8.31 -6.94
N THR A 249 18.28 -8.55 -8.11
CA THR A 249 18.69 -7.94 -9.37
C THR A 249 17.59 -7.06 -9.95
N PHE A 250 18.02 -6.00 -10.63
CA PHE A 250 17.14 -5.04 -11.28
C PHE A 250 16.95 -5.37 -12.76
N HIS A 251 15.72 -5.21 -13.25
CA HIS A 251 15.37 -5.38 -14.66
C HIS A 251 14.40 -4.28 -15.10
N ILE A 252 14.59 -3.74 -16.30
CA ILE A 252 13.71 -2.71 -16.88
C ILE A 252 12.66 -3.36 -17.77
N ILE A 253 11.40 -2.94 -17.61
CA ILE A 253 10.30 -3.26 -18.51
C ILE A 253 10.12 -2.06 -19.45
N SER A 254 10.56 -2.25 -20.70
CA SER A 254 10.88 -1.15 -21.62
C SER A 254 9.71 -0.49 -22.34
N LYS A 255 8.47 -0.98 -22.17
CA LYS A 255 7.33 -0.49 -22.94
C LYS A 255 6.14 -0.26 -22.03
N THR A 256 5.80 0.99 -21.85
CA THR A 256 4.64 1.49 -21.11
C THR A 256 3.79 2.31 -22.10
N PRO A 257 2.46 2.18 -22.10
CA PRO A 257 1.63 2.76 -23.16
C PRO A 257 1.40 4.27 -23.01
N LEU A 258 1.90 4.88 -21.94
CA LEU A 258 1.30 6.07 -21.34
C LEU A 258 2.28 7.18 -21.04
N PHE A 259 3.08 7.60 -22.02
CA PHE A 259 3.97 8.74 -21.83
C PHE A 259 3.87 9.73 -22.98
N GLN A 260 2.76 10.48 -22.98
CA GLN A 260 2.76 11.83 -23.53
C GLN A 260 3.48 12.74 -22.51
N GLU A 261 4.34 13.64 -23.01
CA GLU A 261 5.29 14.43 -22.21
C GLU A 261 4.61 15.27 -21.10
N ASP A 262 3.33 15.63 -21.26
CA ASP A 262 2.61 16.56 -20.39
C ASP A 262 1.81 15.93 -19.22
N SER A 263 1.78 14.60 -19.08
CA SER A 263 0.97 14.00 -18.01
C SER A 263 1.70 13.96 -16.67
N GLN A 264 1.21 14.79 -15.73
CA GLN A 264 1.75 14.95 -14.37
C GLN A 264 1.26 13.88 -13.38
N PHE A 265 0.25 13.06 -13.73
CA PHE A 265 -0.43 12.18 -12.76
C PHE A 265 -0.45 10.72 -13.21
N ILE A 266 0.48 9.94 -12.66
CA ILE A 266 0.56 8.49 -12.84
C ILE A 266 0.51 7.78 -11.49
N LEU A 267 -0.05 6.57 -11.48
CA LEU A 267 -0.13 5.70 -10.31
C LEU A 267 0.16 4.26 -10.75
N MET A 268 1.02 3.57 -10.03
CA MET A 268 1.20 2.12 -10.17
C MET A 268 0.51 1.41 -9.00
N PHE A 269 -0.13 0.28 -9.29
CA PHE A 269 -0.81 -0.52 -8.28
C PHE A 269 -1.03 -1.95 -8.78
N THR A 270 -1.45 -2.85 -7.89
CA THR A 270 -1.91 -4.18 -8.28
C THR A 270 -3.43 -4.24 -8.34
N LEU A 271 -3.97 -4.87 -9.39
CA LEU A 271 -5.40 -5.15 -9.51
C LEU A 271 -5.59 -6.57 -10.06
N ASP A 272 -6.36 -7.41 -9.36
CA ASP A 272 -6.56 -8.83 -9.72
C ASP A 272 -5.26 -9.60 -10.00
N ASN A 273 -4.25 -9.41 -9.13
CA ASN A 273 -2.93 -10.04 -9.27
C ASN A 273 -2.22 -9.74 -10.61
N GLN A 274 -2.46 -8.54 -11.16
CA GLN A 274 -1.77 -7.98 -12.31
C GLN A 274 -1.21 -6.59 -11.97
N LEU A 275 -0.08 -6.25 -12.58
CA LEU A 275 0.50 -4.92 -12.46
C LEU A 275 -0.32 -3.96 -13.33
N CYS A 276 -0.77 -2.86 -12.73
CA CYS A 276 -1.58 -1.86 -13.40
C CYS A 276 -0.94 -0.48 -13.29
N ILE A 277 -1.19 0.33 -14.31
CA ILE A 277 -0.86 1.75 -14.34
C ILE A 277 -2.15 2.52 -14.56
N SER A 278 -2.33 3.58 -13.79
CA SER A 278 -3.34 4.59 -14.05
C SER A 278 -2.67 5.89 -14.46
N GLN A 279 -3.17 6.51 -15.51
CA GLN A 279 -2.76 7.85 -15.93
C GLN A 279 -4.00 8.74 -15.97
N LYS A 280 -3.87 9.95 -15.42
CA LYS A 280 -4.95 10.92 -15.40
C LYS A 280 -4.58 12.15 -16.23
N THR A 281 -5.42 12.43 -17.22
CA THR A 281 -5.42 13.66 -18.02
C THR A 281 -6.83 14.21 -17.92
N TRP A 282 -7.04 15.14 -16.99
CA TRP A 282 -8.37 15.61 -16.62
C TRP A 282 -9.23 15.97 -17.85
N PRO A 283 -10.51 15.52 -17.91
CA PRO A 283 -11.26 14.77 -16.88
C PRO A 283 -11.11 13.25 -16.97
N ILE A 284 -10.27 12.76 -17.87
CA ILE A 284 -10.14 11.34 -18.19
C ILE A 284 -9.08 10.70 -17.29
N GLN A 285 -9.37 9.49 -16.82
CA GLN A 285 -8.38 8.62 -16.21
C GLN A 285 -8.41 7.24 -16.88
N GLU A 286 -7.27 6.84 -17.42
CA GLU A 286 -7.11 5.55 -18.08
C GLU A 286 -6.41 4.56 -17.15
N ILE A 287 -6.89 3.33 -17.12
CA ILE A 287 -6.28 2.24 -16.36
C ILE A 287 -5.86 1.15 -17.33
N TRP A 288 -4.57 0.84 -17.29
CA TRP A 288 -3.91 -0.17 -18.12
C TRP A 288 -3.37 -1.28 -17.24
N SER A 289 -3.37 -2.50 -17.77
CA SER A 289 -2.87 -3.68 -17.08
C SER A 289 -1.83 -4.39 -17.93
N LEU A 290 -0.74 -4.82 -17.29
CA LEU A 290 0.33 -5.56 -17.93
C LEU A 290 -0.05 -7.03 -18.02
N ASN A 291 -0.10 -7.55 -19.23
CA ASN A 291 -0.29 -8.97 -19.48
C ASN A 291 0.98 -9.75 -19.13
N LYS A 292 0.81 -10.84 -18.37
CA LYS A 292 1.92 -11.70 -17.92
C LYS A 292 2.58 -12.47 -19.07
N SER A 293 1.83 -12.86 -20.11
CA SER A 293 2.34 -13.77 -21.14
C SER A 293 3.21 -13.07 -22.18
N ASP A 294 2.71 -11.97 -22.74
CA ASP A 294 3.34 -11.27 -23.86
C ASP A 294 3.98 -9.92 -23.45
N LYS A 295 3.88 -9.54 -22.16
CA LYS A 295 4.35 -8.27 -21.61
C LYS A 295 3.77 -7.05 -22.34
N THR A 296 2.59 -7.21 -22.95
CA THR A 296 1.85 -6.11 -23.57
C THR A 296 0.91 -5.46 -22.57
N TRP A 297 0.52 -4.23 -22.85
CA TRP A 297 -0.44 -3.52 -22.03
C TRP A 297 -1.82 -3.51 -22.68
N GLU A 298 -2.83 -3.77 -21.87
CA GLU A 298 -4.23 -3.69 -22.27
C GLU A 298 -4.95 -2.63 -21.43
N ARG A 299 -5.71 -1.76 -22.09
CA ARG A 299 -6.54 -0.77 -21.39
C ARG A 299 -7.78 -1.46 -20.80
N LYS A 300 -7.85 -1.56 -19.48
CA LYS A 300 -8.98 -2.17 -18.76
C LYS A 300 -10.14 -1.19 -18.61
N TYR A 301 -9.86 0.01 -18.11
CA TYR A 301 -10.89 1.02 -17.80
C TYR A 301 -10.55 2.38 -18.43
N LEU A 302 -11.60 3.10 -18.78
CA LEU A 302 -11.58 4.48 -19.25
C LEU A 302 -12.61 5.24 -18.43
N LEU A 303 -12.14 5.97 -17.43
CA LEU A 303 -12.96 6.69 -16.48
C LEU A 303 -13.14 8.13 -16.98
N ASN A 304 -14.37 8.62 -16.97
CA ASN A 304 -14.64 10.05 -17.10
C ASN A 304 -15.01 10.55 -15.70
N LEU A 305 -14.18 11.41 -15.11
CA LEU A 305 -14.37 11.88 -13.74
C LEU A 305 -15.31 13.11 -13.69
N GLN A 306 -15.67 13.69 -14.83
CA GLN A 306 -16.57 14.84 -14.90
C GLN A 306 -18.05 14.47 -14.96
N THR A 307 -18.39 13.22 -15.31
CA THR A 307 -19.80 12.79 -15.41
C THR A 307 -20.55 12.92 -14.08
N ASP A 308 -19.84 12.86 -12.96
CA ASP A 308 -20.34 13.11 -11.61
C ASP A 308 -19.39 14.08 -10.88
N SER A 309 -19.34 15.34 -11.33
CA SER A 309 -18.44 16.39 -10.80
C SER A 309 -18.60 16.67 -9.29
N HIS A 310 -19.71 16.24 -8.68
CA HIS A 310 -19.90 16.30 -7.23
C HIS A 310 -19.04 15.29 -6.46
N LEU A 311 -18.64 14.18 -7.10
CA LEU A 311 -17.82 13.12 -6.51
C LEU A 311 -16.33 13.39 -6.65
N PHE A 312 -15.93 14.07 -7.72
CA PHE A 312 -14.53 14.33 -8.06
C PHE A 312 -14.25 15.83 -8.05
N ALA A 313 -13.43 16.29 -7.11
CA ALA A 313 -13.07 17.70 -7.03
C ALA A 313 -12.12 18.11 -8.17
N GLU A 314 -12.48 19.19 -8.87
CA GLU A 314 -11.58 19.94 -9.77
C GLU A 314 -10.59 20.82 -8.97
N GLU A 315 -11.00 21.28 -7.79
CA GLU A 315 -10.23 22.23 -6.97
C GLU A 315 -8.90 21.61 -6.48
N LYS A 316 -7.79 22.30 -6.78
CA LYS A 316 -6.52 22.12 -6.07
C LYS A 316 -6.78 22.44 -4.60
N PRO A 317 -6.47 21.57 -3.63
CA PRO A 317 -6.46 22.00 -2.25
C PRO A 317 -5.53 23.22 -2.15
N TYR A 318 -6.08 24.33 -1.70
CA TYR A 318 -5.27 25.46 -1.30
C TYR A 318 -4.40 24.98 -0.13
N ILE A 319 -3.08 24.94 -0.36
CA ILE A 319 -1.97 25.05 0.61
C ILE A 319 -0.88 23.95 0.44
N LEU A 320 0.29 24.44 0.00
CA LEU A 320 1.69 24.04 0.21
C LEU A 320 2.12 22.55 0.09
N TYR A 321 2.92 22.29 -0.95
CA TYR A 321 3.92 21.22 -1.15
C TYR A 321 3.52 19.85 -1.71
N GLU A 322 2.28 19.61 -2.14
CA GLU A 322 2.01 18.49 -3.05
C GLU A 322 1.27 19.00 -4.30
N GLU A 323 2.04 19.36 -5.32
CA GLU A 323 1.52 19.76 -6.62
C GLU A 323 0.90 18.56 -7.35
N GLY A 324 -0.38 18.30 -7.06
CA GLY A 324 -1.33 18.09 -8.14
C GLY A 324 -2.40 17.01 -7.96
N THR A 325 -3.33 17.05 -8.90
CA THR A 325 -4.62 16.37 -8.93
C THR A 325 -4.45 14.84 -9.07
N CYS A 326 -4.18 14.14 -7.96
CA CYS A 326 -3.96 12.68 -7.93
C CYS A 326 -5.07 11.86 -8.66
N CYS A 327 -4.66 10.74 -9.26
CA CYS A 327 -5.56 9.70 -9.79
C CYS A 327 -6.54 9.23 -8.69
N ALA A 328 -7.80 8.94 -9.06
CA ALA A 328 -8.66 8.14 -8.20
C ALA A 328 -8.01 6.74 -8.05
N ILE A 329 -7.79 6.28 -6.83
CA ILE A 329 -7.03 5.06 -6.53
C ILE A 329 -7.93 3.84 -6.76
N PRO A 330 -7.61 2.95 -7.70
CA PRO A 330 -8.37 1.72 -7.87
C PRO A 330 -7.98 0.72 -6.78
N VAL A 331 -8.95 0.35 -5.95
CA VAL A 331 -8.71 -0.44 -4.74
C VAL A 331 -8.93 -1.93 -4.99
N MET A 332 -10.03 -2.28 -5.68
CA MET A 332 -10.37 -3.67 -6.00
C MET A 332 -11.37 -3.77 -7.14
N VAL A 333 -11.47 -4.95 -7.75
CA VAL A 333 -12.51 -5.29 -8.72
C VAL A 333 -13.56 -6.16 -8.03
N LEU A 334 -14.83 -5.82 -8.19
CA LEU A 334 -15.93 -6.59 -7.63
C LEU A 334 -16.26 -7.79 -8.52
N LYS A 335 -16.03 -8.99 -7.99
CA LYS A 335 -16.44 -10.23 -8.63
C LYS A 335 -17.95 -10.39 -8.47
N ASN A 336 -18.72 -9.91 -9.45
CA ASN A 336 -20.17 -9.90 -9.38
C ASN A 336 -20.74 -11.34 -9.37
N LYS A 337 -21.00 -11.90 -8.18
CA LYS A 337 -21.42 -13.30 -7.98
C LYS A 337 -22.74 -13.64 -8.70
N LYS A 338 -23.59 -12.64 -8.95
CA LYS A 338 -24.92 -12.79 -9.56
C LYS A 338 -24.92 -12.76 -11.08
N ASN A 339 -23.87 -12.22 -11.73
CA ASN A 339 -23.88 -12.07 -13.18
C ASN A 339 -22.48 -12.28 -13.77
N LYS A 340 -22.06 -13.55 -13.84
CA LYS A 340 -20.77 -13.97 -14.43
C LYS A 340 -20.61 -13.61 -15.92
N ASN A 341 -21.68 -13.15 -16.57
CA ASN A 341 -21.72 -12.82 -18.00
C ASN A 341 -21.38 -11.35 -18.32
N LYS A 342 -21.16 -10.46 -17.32
CA LYS A 342 -20.73 -9.09 -17.59
C LYS A 342 -19.34 -9.10 -18.25
N LYS A 343 -19.18 -8.37 -19.35
CA LYS A 343 -17.90 -8.27 -20.10
C LYS A 343 -16.83 -7.51 -19.32
N LYS A 344 -17.21 -6.59 -18.44
CA LYS A 344 -16.31 -5.84 -17.56
C LYS A 344 -16.87 -5.81 -16.14
N GLN A 345 -16.00 -6.06 -15.17
CA GLN A 345 -16.34 -6.08 -13.75
C GLN A 345 -16.29 -4.67 -13.17
N SER A 346 -17.17 -4.39 -12.20
CA SER A 346 -17.23 -3.10 -11.51
C SER A 346 -15.95 -2.85 -10.71
N LEU A 347 -15.53 -1.59 -10.66
CA LEU A 347 -14.27 -1.17 -10.04
C LEU A 347 -14.54 -0.33 -8.80
N VAL A 348 -13.95 -0.66 -7.66
CA VAL A 348 -13.97 0.19 -6.48
C VAL A 348 -12.85 1.20 -6.58
N LEU A 349 -13.19 2.47 -6.49
CA LEU A 349 -12.30 3.61 -6.53
C LEU A 349 -12.34 4.33 -5.18
N TYR A 350 -11.19 4.85 -4.77
CA TYR A 350 -11.06 5.76 -3.65
C TYR A 350 -10.52 7.10 -4.15
N ASP A 351 -11.24 8.19 -3.85
CA ASP A 351 -10.73 9.55 -4.10
C ASP A 351 -10.36 10.21 -2.77
N ALA A 352 -9.06 10.45 -2.57
CA ALA A 352 -8.52 11.10 -1.38
C ALA A 352 -8.82 12.61 -1.31
N ARG A 353 -9.27 13.23 -2.42
CA ARG A 353 -9.36 14.69 -2.56
C ARG A 353 -10.79 15.24 -2.54
N SER A 354 -11.81 14.38 -2.52
CA SER A 354 -13.19 14.85 -2.34
C SER A 354 -13.39 15.37 -0.91
N LYS A 355 -14.18 16.44 -0.73
CA LYS A 355 -14.48 17.06 0.58
C LYS A 355 -14.93 16.02 1.63
N ASN A 356 -15.51 14.92 1.17
CA ASN A 356 -15.68 13.68 1.90
C ASN A 356 -14.99 12.58 1.09
N PRO A 357 -13.85 11.98 1.49
CA PRO A 357 -13.21 10.95 0.69
C PRO A 357 -14.11 9.74 0.59
N ASN A 358 -14.53 9.38 -0.62
CA ASN A 358 -15.55 8.36 -0.83
C ASN A 358 -14.94 7.09 -1.41
N LEU A 359 -15.45 5.95 -0.97
CA LEU A 359 -15.36 4.71 -1.72
C LEU A 359 -16.51 4.69 -2.70
N MET A 360 -16.20 4.59 -3.99
CA MET A 360 -17.16 4.60 -5.08
C MET A 360 -17.03 3.32 -5.88
N VAL A 361 -18.15 2.82 -6.39
CA VAL A 361 -18.17 1.75 -7.38
C VAL A 361 -18.46 2.33 -8.74
N TYR A 362 -17.53 2.13 -9.65
CA TYR A 362 -17.70 2.42 -11.07
C TYR A 362 -18.26 1.19 -11.78
N ASP A 363 -19.41 1.35 -12.43
CA ASP A 363 -19.93 0.34 -13.36
C ASP A 363 -19.50 0.67 -14.80
N PRO A 364 -18.63 -0.15 -15.42
CA PRO A 364 -18.12 0.11 -16.76
C PRO A 364 -19.19 -0.01 -17.87
N GLU A 365 -20.33 -0.66 -17.61
CA GLU A 365 -21.41 -0.82 -18.60
C GLU A 365 -22.29 0.44 -18.69
N SER A 366 -22.73 0.96 -17.54
CA SER A 366 -23.50 2.21 -17.46
C SER A 366 -22.60 3.46 -17.48
N ARG A 367 -21.30 3.30 -17.20
CA ARG A 367 -20.32 4.39 -17.02
C ARG A 367 -20.75 5.37 -15.92
N SER A 368 -21.38 4.85 -14.86
CA SER A 368 -21.84 5.61 -13.70
C SER A 368 -21.01 5.27 -12.46
N TYR A 369 -21.07 6.16 -11.47
CA TYR A 369 -20.45 5.97 -10.16
C TYR A 369 -21.53 5.91 -9.07
N ASP A 370 -21.44 4.91 -8.21
CA ASP A 370 -22.29 4.77 -7.04
C ASP A 370 -21.46 4.87 -5.77
N ILE A 371 -21.87 5.72 -4.82
CA ILE A 371 -21.19 5.82 -3.52
C ILE A 371 -21.45 4.53 -2.74
N CYS A 372 -20.36 3.84 -2.37
CA CYS A 372 -20.42 2.67 -1.49
C CYS A 372 -20.37 3.05 -0.02
N PHE A 373 -19.57 4.06 0.27
CA PHE A 373 -19.37 4.53 1.63
C PHE A 373 -18.99 6.01 1.60
N SER A 374 -19.68 6.79 2.44
CA SER A 374 -19.30 8.14 2.79
C SER A 374 -18.84 8.13 4.24
N PRO A 375 -17.63 8.62 4.55
CA PRO A 375 -17.19 8.77 5.92
C PRO A 375 -18.10 9.77 6.66
N ASN A 376 -18.30 9.52 7.94
CA ASN A 376 -18.99 10.40 8.88
C ASN A 376 -18.00 11.26 9.71
N TYR A 377 -16.75 11.35 9.26
CA TYR A 377 -15.67 12.10 9.90
C TYR A 377 -14.94 12.92 8.83
N GLU A 378 -14.39 14.07 9.23
CA GLU A 378 -13.55 14.85 8.36
C GLU A 378 -12.18 14.18 8.22
N VAL A 379 -11.75 14.02 6.98
CA VAL A 379 -10.42 13.52 6.67
C VAL A 379 -9.51 14.70 6.43
N HIS A 380 -8.44 14.78 7.18
CA HIS A 380 -7.42 15.79 7.00
C HIS A 380 -6.19 15.14 6.37
N TYR A 381 -6.05 15.34 5.05
CA TYR A 381 -4.84 15.05 4.28
C TYR A 381 -4.44 13.55 4.19
N LEU A 382 -3.96 13.14 3.01
CA LEU A 382 -3.13 11.94 2.82
C LEU A 382 -3.74 10.58 3.27
N THR A 383 -5.07 10.44 3.29
CA THR A 383 -5.64 9.10 3.51
C THR A 383 -5.34 8.20 2.32
N ILE A 384 -4.86 6.99 2.62
CA ILE A 384 -4.57 5.95 1.63
C ILE A 384 -5.60 4.82 1.80
N ALA A 385 -6.14 4.36 0.68
CA ALA A 385 -6.92 3.14 0.61
C ALA A 385 -6.05 1.98 0.10
N VAL A 386 -5.90 0.95 0.92
CA VAL A 386 -5.13 -0.26 0.59
C VAL A 386 -6.06 -1.47 0.60
N SER A 387 -6.12 -2.21 -0.51
CA SER A 387 -6.73 -3.54 -0.49
C SER A 387 -5.81 -4.53 0.23
N TYR A 388 -6.39 -5.36 1.08
CA TYR A 388 -5.65 -6.40 1.80
C TYR A 388 -6.53 -7.62 2.07
N PHE A 389 -5.87 -8.76 2.24
CA PHE A 389 -6.53 -9.99 2.63
C PHE A 389 -6.22 -10.28 4.10
N PRO A 390 -7.22 -10.23 5.01
CA PRO A 390 -7.02 -10.63 6.40
C PRO A 390 -6.29 -11.95 6.51
N SER A 391 -5.17 -11.98 7.23
CA SER A 391 -4.33 -13.16 7.36
C SER A 391 -3.96 -13.47 8.81
N LEU A 392 -3.54 -14.71 9.04
CA LEU A 392 -2.96 -15.18 10.32
C LEU A 392 -1.42 -15.09 10.33
N ILE A 393 -0.83 -14.46 9.31
CA ILE A 393 0.61 -14.43 9.08
C ILE A 393 1.27 -13.43 10.04
N SER A 394 2.48 -13.78 10.47
CA SER A 394 3.34 -13.01 11.36
C SER A 394 4.79 -13.35 11.00
N ILE A 395 5.70 -12.37 11.03
CA ILE A 395 7.11 -12.58 10.68
C ILE A 395 7.90 -12.85 11.96
N VAL A 396 8.26 -14.12 12.19
CA VAL A 396 8.97 -14.56 13.41
C VAL A 396 10.40 -14.06 13.43
#